data_AF-A0A8K0KB57-F1
#
_entry.id   AF-A0A8K0KB57-F1
#
_cell.length_a   1.000
_cell.length_b   1.000
_cell.length_c   1.000
_cell.angle_alpha   90.00
_cell.angle_beta   90.00
_cell.angle_gamma   90.00
#
_symmetry.space_group_name_H-M   'P 1'
#
loop_
_entity.id
_entity.type
_entity.pdbx_description
1 polymer ?
#
loop_
_entity_poly.entity_id
_entity_poly.type
_entity_poly.pdbx_seq_one_letter_code
_entity_poly.pdbx_strand_id
1 'polypeptide(L)'
;MKFCVHVNDIPHIPIADGNFEVTLATKATLNYTGRVEWKPPAIYKSSCEIDVEYFPFDEQTCVMKFGSWTYDGFQLAHTDYNGEMETLKWKW
;
A
#
# COMPACT_ATOMS: atom_id res chain seq x y z
N MET A 1 0.68 -13.86 -7.31
CA MET A 1 0.02 -13.23 -6.14
C MET A 1 -0.22 -11.78 -6.51
N LYS A 2 -1.45 -11.26 -6.40
CA LYS A 2 -1.76 -9.87 -6.70
C LYS A 2 -1.98 -9.11 -5.39
N PHE A 3 -1.32 -7.96 -5.25
CA PHE A 3 -1.50 -7.05 -4.13
C PHE A 3 -2.32 -5.85 -4.60
N CYS A 4 -3.17 -5.33 -3.74
CA CYS A 4 -3.92 -4.09 -3.95
C CYS A 4 -3.48 -3.07 -2.90
N VAL A 5 -3.47 -1.79 -3.29
CA VAL A 5 -3.37 -0.70 -2.33
C VAL A 5 -4.73 -0.03 -2.29
N HIS A 6 -5.35 -0.03 -1.12
CA HIS A 6 -6.59 0.68 -0.89
C HIS A 6 -6.27 2.07 -0.35
N VAL A 7 -6.85 3.07 -1.01
CA VAL A 7 -6.68 4.47 -0.69
C VAL A 7 -8.07 5.01 -0.35
N ASN A 8 -8.22 5.65 0.80
CA ASN A 8 -9.54 6.14 1.23
C ASN A 8 -9.96 7.37 0.39
N ASP A 9 -11.23 7.32 -0.04
CA ASP A 9 -12.14 8.37 -0.57
C ASP A 9 -12.05 8.84 -2.04
N ILE A 10 -12.90 8.23 -2.89
CA ILE A 10 -14.06 8.81 -3.63
C ILE A 10 -14.86 7.64 -4.26
N PRO A 11 -16.22 7.63 -4.28
CA PRO A 11 -17.02 6.44 -4.67
C PRO A 11 -16.95 6.02 -6.15
N HIS A 12 -16.22 6.75 -6.99
CA HIS A 12 -16.20 6.51 -8.43
C HIS A 12 -14.92 6.99 -9.12
N ILE A 13 -13.75 6.68 -8.56
CA ILE A 13 -12.52 6.68 -9.34
C ILE A 13 -11.94 5.28 -9.19
N PRO A 14 -11.79 4.48 -10.27
CA PRO A 14 -10.87 3.38 -10.20
C PRO A 14 -9.52 4.06 -10.03
N ILE A 15 -9.04 4.17 -8.78
CA ILE A 15 -7.63 4.28 -8.40
C ILE A 15 -6.84 5.24 -9.28
N ALA A 16 -6.56 6.47 -8.83
CA ALA A 16 -6.10 7.63 -9.63
C ALA A 16 -5.03 7.43 -10.74
N ASP A 17 -4.34 6.29 -10.84
CA ASP A 17 -3.47 5.94 -11.99
C ASP A 17 -3.61 4.49 -12.52
N GLY A 18 -4.60 3.71 -12.06
CA GLY A 18 -4.96 2.39 -12.63
C GLY A 18 -3.91 1.28 -12.56
N ASN A 19 -2.71 1.57 -12.05
CA ASN A 19 -1.54 0.71 -12.21
C ASN A 19 -0.99 0.29 -10.84
N PHE A 20 -1.64 -0.68 -10.19
CA PHE A 20 -1.07 -1.36 -9.02
C PHE A 20 -0.08 -2.46 -9.37
N GLU A 21 0.20 -2.62 -10.65
CA GLU A 21 1.20 -3.59 -11.05
C GLU A 21 2.56 -3.00 -10.71
N VAL A 22 3.31 -3.75 -9.92
CA VAL A 22 4.76 -3.78 -10.02
C VAL A 22 5.04 -3.96 -11.51
N THR A 23 5.25 -2.84 -12.22
CA THR A 23 5.33 -2.79 -13.68
C THR A 23 6.53 -3.55 -14.22
N LEU A 24 7.44 -3.95 -13.32
CA LEU A 24 8.58 -4.81 -13.57
C LEU A 24 8.45 -6.11 -12.78
N ALA A 25 8.10 -7.21 -13.44
CA ALA A 25 8.19 -8.53 -12.84
C ALA A 25 9.61 -8.74 -12.27
N THR A 26 9.74 -8.72 -10.94
CA THR A 26 11.02 -8.84 -10.23
C THR A 26 11.18 -10.23 -9.65
N LYS A 27 12.43 -10.70 -9.57
CA LYS A 27 12.76 -12.00 -8.98
C LYS A 27 12.50 -11.98 -7.48
N ALA A 28 11.97 -13.08 -6.95
CA ALA A 28 11.91 -13.34 -5.51
C ALA A 28 13.08 -14.23 -5.10
N THR A 29 13.57 -14.04 -3.87
CA THR A 29 14.63 -14.85 -3.28
C THR A 29 14.02 -15.97 -2.45
N LEU A 30 14.39 -17.22 -2.73
CA LEU A 30 13.98 -18.39 -1.96
C LEU A 30 15.10 -18.81 -1.02
N ASN A 31 14.78 -18.97 0.25
CA ASN A 31 15.68 -19.53 1.24
C ASN A 31 15.45 -21.05 1.40
N TYR A 32 16.47 -21.80 1.84
CA TYR A 32 16.40 -23.25 2.00
C TYR A 32 15.32 -23.69 3.02
N THR A 33 14.92 -22.80 3.92
CA THR A 33 13.84 -23.00 4.89
C THR A 33 12.44 -22.92 4.29
N GLY A 34 12.31 -22.59 2.99
CA GLY A 34 11.04 -22.34 2.32
C GLY A 34 10.53 -20.89 2.46
N ARG A 35 11.28 -20.01 3.14
CA ARG A 35 10.97 -18.58 3.22
C ARG A 35 11.21 -17.91 1.86
N VAL A 36 10.18 -17.25 1.33
CA VAL A 36 10.25 -16.45 0.11
C VAL A 36 10.29 -14.97 0.48
N GLU A 37 11.28 -14.25 -0.02
CA GLU A 37 11.41 -12.81 0.14
C GLU A 37 11.25 -12.12 -1.23
N TRP A 38 10.30 -11.20 -1.32
CA TRP A 38 10.02 -10.46 -2.56
C TRP A 38 9.93 -8.97 -2.26
N LYS A 39 10.80 -8.18 -2.88
CA LYS A 39 10.95 -6.73 -2.67
C LYS A 39 10.93 -6.00 -4.02
N PRO A 40 9.76 -5.84 -4.64
CA PRO A 40 9.65 -5.12 -5.90
C PRO A 40 9.88 -3.61 -5.70
N PRO A 41 10.59 -2.93 -6.62
CA PRO A 41 10.54 -1.47 -6.68
C PRO A 41 9.14 -1.05 -7.18
N ALA A 42 8.47 -0.19 -6.44
CA ALA A 42 7.14 0.32 -6.80
C ALA A 42 7.00 1.79 -6.38
N ILE A 43 6.33 2.57 -7.23
CA ILE A 43 5.91 3.93 -6.92
C ILE A 43 4.42 3.86 -6.62
N TYR A 44 4.06 4.09 -5.36
CA TYR A 44 2.66 4.11 -4.93
C TYR A 44 2.16 5.55 -4.93
N LYS A 45 1.01 5.77 -5.56
CA LYS A 45 0.32 7.06 -5.55
C LYS A 45 -1.02 6.89 -4.84
N SER A 46 -1.23 7.72 -3.82
CA SER A 46 -2.46 7.77 -3.05
C SER A 46 -3.12 9.14 -3.19
N SER A 47 -4.43 9.18 -3.38
CA SER A 47 -5.26 10.32 -3.00
C SER A 47 -5.43 10.36 -1.47
N CYS A 48 -5.39 11.54 -0.88
CA CYS A 48 -5.77 11.74 0.52
C CYS A 48 -6.52 13.05 0.65
N GLU A 49 -7.39 13.12 1.66
CA GLU A 49 -8.03 14.36 2.05
C GLU A 49 -6.98 15.30 2.67
N ILE A 50 -7.02 16.57 2.29
CA ILE A 50 -6.08 17.60 2.72
C ILE A 50 -6.85 18.59 3.58
N ASP A 51 -6.39 18.79 4.81
CA ASP A 51 -6.94 19.80 5.71
C ASP A 51 -6.14 21.10 5.61
N VAL A 52 -6.77 22.16 5.09
CA VAL A 52 -6.12 23.46 4.84
C VAL A 52 -6.39 24.49 5.94
N GLU A 53 -6.86 24.07 7.13
CA GLU A 53 -7.19 24.98 8.24
C GLU A 53 -6.00 25.85 8.69
N TYR A 54 -4.77 25.30 8.66
CA TYR A 54 -3.56 25.95 9.19
C TYR A 54 -2.49 26.28 8.14
N PHE A 55 -2.86 26.37 6.87
CA PHE A 55 -1.92 26.67 5.79
C PHE A 55 -1.11 27.96 6.07
N PRO A 56 0.23 27.97 5.89
CA PRO A 56 1.10 26.94 5.27
C PRO A 56 1.79 25.98 6.25
N PHE A 57 1.33 25.90 7.50
CA PHE A 57 1.91 25.06 8.57
C PHE A 57 1.01 23.87 8.94
N ASP A 58 0.14 23.47 8.03
CA ASP A 58 -0.77 22.35 8.14
C ASP A 58 -0.02 21.01 8.20
N GLU A 59 -0.52 20.08 9.02
CA GLU A 59 -0.02 18.72 9.10
C GLU A 59 -0.96 17.78 8.35
N GLN A 60 -0.43 17.12 7.32
CA GLN A 60 -1.21 16.18 6.52
C GLN A 60 -0.93 14.74 6.96
N THR A 61 -1.98 13.95 7.12
CA THR A 61 -1.87 12.50 7.40
C THR A 61 -2.54 11.73 6.27
N CYS A 62 -1.73 11.26 5.31
CA CYS A 62 -2.20 10.39 4.24
C CYS A 62 -2.03 8.92 4.63
N VAL A 63 -3.08 8.11 4.46
CA VAL A 63 -3.09 6.69 4.82
C VAL A 63 -3.15 5.84 3.56
N MET A 64 -2.19 4.92 3.42
CA MET A 64 -2.21 3.85 2.43
C MET A 64 -2.45 2.53 3.14
N LYS A 65 -3.34 1.69 2.60
CA LYS A 65 -3.60 0.33 3.10
C LYS A 65 -3.17 -0.68 2.06
N PHE A 66 -2.43 -1.70 2.47
CA PHE A 66 -2.00 -2.79 1.59
C PHE A 66 -2.83 -4.05 1.84
N GLY A 67 -3.16 -4.79 0.78
CA GLY A 67 -3.91 -6.03 0.88
C GLY A 67 -3.70 -6.94 -0.32
N SER A 68 -4.31 -8.12 -0.29
CA SER A 68 -4.34 -9.03 -1.44
C SER A 68 -5.60 -8.74 -2.25
N TRP A 69 -5.44 -8.78 -3.57
CA TRP A 69 -6.58 -8.72 -4.46
C TRP A 69 -7.36 -10.05 -4.50
N THR A 70 -6.67 -11.18 -4.29
CA THR A 70 -7.21 -12.52 -4.53
C THR A 70 -7.57 -13.29 -3.26
N TYR A 71 -7.03 -12.88 -2.12
CA TYR A 71 -7.22 -13.55 -0.85
C TYR A 71 -7.82 -12.59 0.17
N ASP A 72 -8.76 -13.08 0.97
CA ASP A 72 -9.30 -12.34 2.11
C ASP A 72 -8.40 -12.47 3.36
N GLY A 73 -8.74 -11.73 4.41
CA GLY A 73 -7.98 -11.73 5.67
C GLY A 73 -8.01 -13.04 6.47
N PHE A 74 -8.91 -13.98 6.14
CA PHE A 74 -8.92 -15.32 6.74
C PHE A 74 -8.00 -16.30 5.99
N GLN A 75 -7.76 -16.02 4.70
CA GLN A 75 -6.90 -16.83 3.85
C GLN A 75 -5.45 -16.36 3.88
N LEU A 76 -5.24 -15.04 3.97
CA LEU A 76 -3.92 -14.43 4.00
C LEU A 76 -3.86 -13.29 5.02
N ALA A 77 -3.01 -13.47 6.03
CA ALA A 77 -2.69 -12.40 6.97
C ALA A 77 -1.63 -11.47 6.35
N HIS A 78 -1.96 -10.17 6.26
CA HIS A 78 -1.02 -9.11 5.94
C HIS A 78 -0.58 -8.44 7.24
N THR A 79 0.72 -8.47 7.51
CA THR A 79 1.32 -7.85 8.70
C THR A 79 2.55 -7.08 8.28
N ASP A 80 2.78 -5.91 8.87
CA ASP A 80 4.07 -5.23 8.76
C ASP A 80 5.17 -6.01 9.51
N TYR A 81 6.41 -5.50 9.52
CA TYR A 81 7.52 -6.11 10.25
C TYR A 81 7.31 -6.14 11.78
N ASN A 82 6.38 -5.33 12.32
CA ASN A 82 6.08 -5.19 13.74
C ASN A 82 4.76 -5.88 14.16
N GLY A 83 3.98 -6.42 13.22
CA GLY A 83 2.66 -7.01 13.45
C GLY A 83 1.46 -6.04 13.37
N GLU A 84 1.63 -4.81 12.92
CA GLU A 84 0.57 -3.80 12.75
C GLU A 84 0.05 -3.73 11.30
N MET A 85 -1.18 -3.21 11.12
CA MET A 85 -1.71 -2.89 9.80
C MET A 85 -0.87 -1.78 9.16
N GLU A 86 -0.25 -2.07 8.01
CA GLU A 86 0.59 -1.11 7.28
C GLU A 86 -0.17 0.18 6.99
N THR A 87 0.12 1.22 7.78
CA THR A 87 -0.37 2.60 7.60
C THR A 87 0.85 3.49 7.50
N LEU A 88 1.25 3.81 6.27
CA LEU A 88 2.35 4.73 6.05
C LEU A 88 1.85 6.15 6.33
N LYS A 89 2.28 6.74 7.46
CA LYS A 89 2.04 8.15 7.78
C LYS A 89 3.19 8.99 7.22
N TRP A 90 2.87 9.87 6.28
CA TRP A 90 3.83 10.83 5.74
C TRP A 90 3.52 12.21 6.31
N LYS A 91 4.49 12.80 7.01
CA LYS A 91 4.46 14.19 7.48
C LYS A 91 5.39 14.99 6.57
N TRP A 92 4.87 15.99 5.89
CA TRP A 92 5.65 16.93 5.07
C TRP A 92 6.47 17.86 5.98
#